data_AF-A0A7C5PBR0-F1
#
_entry.id   AF-A0A7C5PBR0-F1
#
_cell.length_a   1.000
_cell.length_b   1.000
_cell.length_c   1.000
_cell.angle_alpha   90.00
_cell.angle_beta   90.00
_cell.angle_gamma   90.00
#
_symmetry.space_group_name_H-M   'P 1'
#
loop_
_entity.id
_entity.type
_entity.pdbx_description
1 polymer ?
#
loop_
_entity_poly.entity_id
_entity_poly.type
_entity_poly.pdbx_seq_one_letter_code
_entity_poly.pdbx_strand_id
1 'polypeptide(L)'
;MSSVTPQARWLEEFLGKAAVWTTVFLGLLIIFLPLLPGWNAIQRLGEAGFVRVLVGFLFFYVAAMIRERYRLKSRFMDLMEAFDAFNSALFGKNFKVTREAVTYLVTSLASSNPSVREKAHALLVKMTGQEMGPDYEAWKDWWDKNRLTYQPVQREAGEARERSES
;
A
#
# COMPACT_ATOMS: atom_id res chain seq x y z
N MET A 1 0.00 -3.57 -11.05
CA MET A 1 0.37 -2.16 -10.80
C MET A 1 -0.67 -1.27 -11.48
N SER A 2 -1.72 -0.87 -10.76
CA SER A 2 -2.62 0.18 -11.23
C SER A 2 -1.85 1.50 -11.18
N SER A 3 -1.53 2.08 -12.33
CA SER A 3 -0.99 3.43 -12.41
C SER A 3 -2.02 4.37 -11.80
N VAL A 4 -1.75 4.80 -10.56
CA VAL A 4 -2.53 5.87 -9.93
C VAL A 4 -2.42 7.06 -10.88
N THR A 5 -3.56 7.46 -11.46
CA THR A 5 -3.55 8.55 -12.43
C THR A 5 -3.03 9.81 -11.76
N PRO A 6 -2.29 10.68 -12.47
CA PRO A 6 -1.78 11.93 -11.91
C PRO A 6 -2.88 12.77 -11.24
N GLN A 7 -4.11 12.67 -11.77
CA GLN A 7 -5.30 13.29 -11.20
C GLN A 7 -5.65 12.77 -9.80
N ALA A 8 -5.56 11.46 -9.55
CA ALA A 8 -5.88 10.88 -8.25
C ALA A 8 -4.90 11.35 -7.16
N ARG A 9 -3.60 11.42 -7.48
CA ARG A 9 -2.57 11.90 -6.54
C ARG A 9 -2.79 13.38 -6.19
N TRP A 10 -3.11 14.21 -7.19
CA TRP A 10 -3.44 15.62 -6.96
C TRP A 10 -4.69 15.79 -6.09
N LEU A 11 -5.72 14.98 -6.33
CA LEU A 11 -6.97 15.03 -5.56
C LEU A 11 -6.73 14.66 -4.08
N GLU A 12 -5.93 13.63 -3.81
CA GLU A 12 -5.57 13.23 -2.45
C GLU A 12 -4.81 14.34 -1.71
N GLU A 13 -3.86 15.01 -2.37
CA GLU A 13 -3.15 16.14 -1.79
C GLU A 13 -4.07 17.33 -1.53
N PHE A 14 -4.96 17.64 -2.47
CA PHE A 14 -5.93 18.71 -2.34
C PHE A 14 -6.90 18.44 -1.20
N LEU A 15 -7.48 17.23 -1.14
CA LEU A 15 -8.39 16.81 -0.07
C LEU A 15 -7.70 16.81 1.29
N GLY A 16 -6.46 16.34 1.38
CA GLY A 16 -5.68 16.38 2.63
C GLY A 16 -5.44 17.81 3.11
N LYS A 17 -5.04 18.72 2.22
CA LYS A 17 -4.86 20.14 2.53
C LYS A 17 -6.20 20.79 2.91
N ALA A 18 -7.26 20.56 2.13
CA ALA A 18 -8.59 21.13 2.34
C ALA A 18 -9.22 20.64 3.66
N ALA A 19 -9.05 19.36 4.02
CA ALA A 19 -9.53 18.80 5.29
C ALA A 19 -8.86 19.47 6.51
N VAL A 20 -7.54 19.71 6.44
CA VAL A 20 -6.83 20.43 7.50
C VAL A 20 -7.32 21.87 7.59
N TRP A 21 -7.42 22.58 6.45
CA TRP A 21 -7.89 23.96 6.42
C TRP A 21 -9.34 24.11 6.89
N THR A 22 -10.24 23.20 6.50
CA THR A 22 -11.64 23.22 6.97
C THR A 22 -11.73 22.95 8.46
N THR A 23 -10.92 22.04 9.01
CA THR A 23 -10.89 21.76 10.47
C THR A 23 -10.39 22.98 11.25
N VAL A 24 -9.32 23.63 10.77
CA VAL A 24 -8.80 24.87 11.36
C VAL A 24 -9.81 26.00 11.25
N PHE A 25 -10.44 26.16 10.08
CA PHE A 25 -11.46 27.19 9.85
C PHE A 25 -12.68 26.96 10.74
N LEU A 26 -13.15 25.72 10.90
CA LEU A 26 -14.26 25.39 11.79
C LEU A 26 -13.91 25.68 13.26
N GLY A 27 -12.70 25.32 13.69
CA GLY A 27 -12.19 25.65 15.03
C GLY A 27 -12.12 27.15 15.28
N LEU A 28 -11.59 27.93 14.33
CA LEU A 28 -11.57 29.39 14.39
C LEU A 28 -12.98 29.98 14.38
N LEU A 29 -13.87 29.47 13.52
CA LEU A 29 -15.25 29.92 13.43
C LEU A 29 -15.99 29.72 14.75
N ILE A 30 -15.75 28.61 15.47
CA ILE A 30 -16.30 28.38 16.82
C ILE A 30 -15.76 29.39 17.85
N ILE A 31 -14.48 29.77 17.75
CA ILE A 31 -13.83 30.74 18.65
C ILE A 31 -14.32 32.17 18.38
N PHE A 32 -14.50 32.54 17.11
CA PHE A 32 -14.83 33.90 16.67
C PHE A 32 -16.34 34.16 16.51
N LEU A 33 -17.18 33.12 16.45
CA LEU A 33 -18.64 33.23 16.44
C LEU A 33 -19.22 34.23 17.48
N PRO A 34 -18.76 34.22 18.76
CA PRO A 34 -19.31 35.11 19.77
C PRO A 34 -18.93 36.60 19.61
N LEU A 35 -18.00 36.93 18.70
CA LEU A 35 -17.62 38.31 18.43
C LEU A 35 -18.60 39.01 17.47
N LEU A 36 -19.54 38.26 16.86
CA LEU A 36 -20.50 38.80 15.91
C LEU A 36 -21.66 39.54 16.64
N PRO A 37 -21.96 40.80 16.25
CA PRO A 37 -23.03 41.58 16.85
C PRO A 37 -24.39 40.89 16.58
N GLY A 38 -25.11 40.56 17.66
CA GLY A 38 -26.36 39.78 17.63
C GLY A 38 -26.28 38.45 18.40
N TRP A 39 -25.07 37.95 18.69
CA TRP A 39 -24.89 36.68 19.41
C TRP A 39 -24.93 36.80 20.95
N ASN A 40 -24.85 38.04 21.46
CA ASN A 40 -24.82 38.36 22.90
C ASN A 40 -26.12 37.96 23.64
N ALA A 41 -27.21 37.71 22.91
CA ALA A 41 -28.47 37.23 23.48
C ALA A 41 -28.37 35.80 24.03
N ILE A 42 -27.41 35.00 23.57
CA ILE A 42 -27.23 33.58 23.95
C ILE A 42 -26.16 33.40 25.06
N GLN A 43 -25.43 34.46 25.42
CA GLN A 43 -24.21 34.39 26.26
C GLN A 43 -24.39 34.54 27.79
N ARG A 44 -25.61 34.51 28.34
CA ARG A 44 -25.83 34.62 29.80
C ARG A 44 -25.51 33.35 30.63
N LEU A 45 -24.72 32.40 30.12
CA LEU A 45 -24.35 31.19 30.86
C LEU A 45 -22.83 30.99 30.85
N GLY A 46 -22.20 31.29 31.98
CA GLY A 46 -20.75 31.29 32.21
C GLY A 46 -20.02 29.95 31.99
N GLU A 47 -20.75 28.83 31.87
CA GLU A 47 -20.18 27.52 31.53
C GLU A 47 -19.94 27.33 30.02
N ALA A 48 -20.67 28.07 29.17
CA ALA A 48 -20.61 27.89 27.72
C ALA A 48 -19.31 28.40 27.09
N GLY A 49 -18.58 29.30 27.76
CA GLY A 49 -17.31 29.84 27.25
C GLY A 49 -16.17 28.82 27.29
N PHE A 50 -16.00 28.13 28.42
CA PHE A 50 -14.93 27.15 28.60
C PHE A 50 -15.07 25.93 27.67
N VAL A 51 -16.31 25.42 27.52
CA VAL A 51 -16.59 24.30 26.61
C VAL A 51 -16.20 24.65 25.17
N ARG A 52 -16.42 25.89 24.72
CA ARG A 52 -16.04 26.32 23.36
C ARG A 52 -14.54 26.34 23.14
N VAL A 53 -13.76 26.79 24.12
CA VAL A 53 -12.29 26.76 24.06
C VAL A 53 -11.80 25.31 24.00
N LEU A 54 -12.36 24.42 24.82
CA LEU A 54 -12.04 22.99 24.79
C LEU A 54 -12.38 22.35 23.44
N VAL A 55 -13.55 22.66 22.87
CA VAL A 55 -13.95 22.18 21.54
C VAL A 55 -13.00 22.70 20.46
N GLY A 56 -12.63 23.98 20.50
CA GLY A 56 -11.63 24.54 19.59
C GLY A 56 -10.27 23.83 19.68
N PHE A 57 -9.80 23.55 20.91
CA PHE A 57 -8.57 22.81 21.13
C PHE A 57 -8.66 21.35 20.64
N LEU A 58 -9.81 20.71 20.80
CA LEU A 58 -10.07 19.36 20.28
C LEU A 58 -9.97 19.34 18.74
N PHE A 59 -10.56 20.31 18.05
CA PHE A 59 -10.45 20.42 16.59
C PHE A 59 -9.00 20.64 16.14
N PHE A 60 -8.25 21.50 16.85
CA PHE A 60 -6.84 21.71 16.58
C PHE A 60 -6.01 20.44 16.80
N TYR A 61 -6.28 19.70 17.87
CA TYR A 61 -5.64 18.41 18.15
C TYR A 61 -5.92 17.37 17.06
N VAL A 62 -7.17 17.24 16.61
CA VAL A 62 -7.54 16.35 15.50
C VAL A 62 -6.82 16.75 14.21
N ALA A 63 -6.77 18.04 13.89
CA ALA A 63 -6.03 18.54 12.73
C ALA A 63 -4.54 18.19 12.80
N ALA A 64 -3.92 18.35 13.97
CA ALA A 64 -2.53 17.96 14.21
C ALA A 64 -2.30 16.46 14.03
N MET A 65 -3.20 15.61 14.55
CA MET A 65 -3.16 14.16 14.38
C MET A 65 -3.28 13.73 12.92
N ILE A 66 -4.20 14.34 12.17
CA ILE A 66 -4.37 14.07 10.74
C ILE A 66 -3.08 14.41 9.99
N ARG A 67 -2.49 15.58 10.25
CA ARG A 67 -1.22 15.99 9.66
C ARG A 67 -0.09 15.00 9.94
N GLU A 68 0.03 14.54 11.18
CA GLU A 68 1.07 13.60 11.57
C GLU A 68 0.90 12.24 10.90
N ARG A 69 -0.34 11.76 10.78
CA ARG A 69 -0.67 10.54 10.05
C ARG A 69 -0.24 10.61 8.58
N TYR A 70 -0.51 11.74 7.91
CA TYR A 70 -0.07 11.94 6.53
C TYR A 70 1.47 11.96 6.41
N ARG A 71 2.14 12.64 7.35
CA ARG A 71 3.62 12.67 7.41
C ARG A 71 4.21 11.27 7.56
N LEU A 72 3.63 10.46 8.45
CA LEU A 72 4.07 9.09 8.69
C LEU A 72 3.86 8.20 7.47
N LYS A 73 2.69 8.31 6.82
CA LYS A 73 2.38 7.57 5.58
C LYS A 73 3.39 7.89 4.47
N SER A 74 3.75 9.17 4.29
CA SER A 74 4.75 9.57 3.29
C SER A 74 6.09 8.88 3.54
N ARG A 75 6.63 9.00 4.76
CA ARG A 75 7.92 8.39 5.11
C ARG A 75 7.91 6.87 4.96
N PHE A 76 6.79 6.23 5.28
CA PHE A 76 6.63 4.79 5.10
C PHE A 76 6.64 4.40 3.62
N MET A 77 5.99 5.17 2.76
CA MET A 77 6.02 4.95 1.31
C MET A 77 7.43 5.12 0.74
N ASP A 78 8.16 6.15 1.16
CA ASP A 78 9.55 6.37 0.74
C ASP A 78 10.45 5.19 1.15
N LEU A 79 10.25 4.65 2.35
CA LEU A 79 10.98 3.49 2.85
C LEU A 79 10.62 2.21 2.08
N MET A 80 9.33 2.02 1.75
CA MET A 80 8.88 0.91 0.92
C MET A 80 9.45 0.99 -0.50
N GLU A 81 9.52 2.18 -1.08
CA GLU A 81 10.14 2.40 -2.40
C GLU A 81 11.63 2.11 -2.38
N ALA A 82 12.35 2.56 -1.34
CA ALA A 82 13.76 2.23 -1.16
C ALA A 82 13.98 0.72 -0.98
N PHE A 83 13.11 0.05 -0.24
CA PHE A 83 13.17 -1.41 -0.05
C PHE A 83 12.86 -2.17 -1.35
N ASP A 84 11.87 -1.71 -2.12
CA ASP A 84 11.56 -2.28 -3.44
C ASP A 84 12.73 -2.08 -4.41
N ALA A 85 13.36 -0.90 -4.43
CA ALA A 85 14.55 -0.62 -5.22
C ALA A 85 15.72 -1.53 -4.81
N PHE A 86 15.98 -1.68 -3.51
CA PHE A 86 16.99 -2.59 -2.99
C PHE A 86 16.72 -4.05 -3.36
N ASN A 87 15.50 -4.54 -3.17
CA ASN A 87 15.11 -5.89 -3.58
C ASN A 87 15.24 -6.09 -5.10
N SER A 88 14.89 -5.09 -5.89
CA SER A 88 15.03 -5.15 -7.35
C SER A 88 16.50 -5.20 -7.78
N ALA A 89 17.40 -4.55 -7.04
CA ALA A 89 18.84 -4.59 -7.28
C ALA A 89 19.43 -5.96 -6.91
N LEU A 90 18.99 -6.57 -5.80
CA LEU A 90 19.45 -7.89 -5.37
C LEU A 90 18.90 -9.05 -6.19
N PHE A 91 17.60 -9.02 -6.50
CA PHE A 91 16.88 -10.17 -7.05
C PHE A 91 16.42 -9.97 -8.50
N GLY A 92 16.68 -8.80 -9.08
CA GLY A 92 16.27 -8.43 -10.43
C GLY A 92 14.89 -7.77 -10.47
N LYS A 93 14.67 -6.99 -11.54
CA LYS A 93 13.48 -6.14 -11.74
C LYS A 93 12.14 -6.90 -11.73
N ASN A 94 12.15 -8.20 -12.05
CA ASN A 94 10.93 -9.00 -12.23
C ASN A 94 10.60 -9.90 -11.03
N PHE A 95 11.37 -9.84 -9.95
CA PHE A 95 11.22 -10.70 -8.78
C PHE A 95 9.80 -10.76 -8.19
N LYS A 96 9.13 -9.61 -8.03
CA LYS A 96 7.78 -9.54 -7.47
C LYS A 96 6.76 -10.25 -8.37
N VAL A 97 6.87 -10.01 -9.68
CA VAL A 97 6.04 -10.64 -10.70
C VAL A 97 6.25 -12.16 -10.71
N THR A 98 7.51 -12.61 -10.59
CA THR A 98 7.82 -14.04 -10.51
C THR A 98 7.22 -14.68 -9.26
N ARG A 99 7.32 -14.03 -8.08
CA ARG A 99 6.73 -14.57 -6.84
C ARG A 99 5.20 -14.64 -6.91
N GLU A 100 4.56 -13.62 -7.47
CA GLU A 100 3.12 -13.62 -7.70
C GLU A 100 2.74 -14.75 -8.68
N ALA A 101 3.49 -14.92 -9.77
CA ALA A 101 3.28 -16.02 -10.73
C ALA A 101 3.40 -17.40 -10.07
N VAL A 102 4.43 -17.64 -9.25
CA VAL A 102 4.56 -18.90 -8.49
C VAL A 102 3.37 -19.11 -7.57
N THR A 103 2.90 -18.05 -6.88
CA THR A 103 1.72 -18.13 -6.01
C THR A 103 0.46 -18.54 -6.78
N TYR A 104 0.24 -17.98 -7.98
CA TYR A 104 -0.88 -18.35 -8.84
C TYR A 104 -0.78 -19.77 -9.38
N LEU A 105 0.42 -20.22 -9.76
CA LEU A 105 0.66 -21.57 -10.23
C LEU A 105 0.44 -22.62 -9.12
N VAL A 106 0.94 -22.35 -7.91
CA VAL A 106 0.66 -23.19 -6.73
C VAL A 106 -0.84 -23.28 -6.47
N THR A 107 -1.56 -22.15 -6.51
CA THR A 107 -3.02 -22.15 -6.35
C THR A 107 -3.73 -22.92 -7.48
N SER A 108 -3.18 -22.87 -8.70
CA SER A 108 -3.73 -23.58 -9.86
C SER A 108 -3.59 -25.10 -9.79
N LEU A 109 -2.64 -25.62 -9.00
CA LEU A 109 -2.54 -27.07 -8.71
C LEU A 109 -3.75 -27.61 -7.95
N ALA A 110 -4.49 -26.76 -7.20
CA ALA A 110 -5.73 -27.16 -6.53
C ALA A 110 -6.95 -27.24 -7.49
N SER A 111 -6.78 -26.91 -8.77
CA SER A 111 -7.86 -26.95 -9.76
C SER A 111 -8.39 -28.37 -9.96
N SER A 112 -9.70 -28.51 -10.14
CA SER A 112 -10.33 -29.80 -10.47
C SER A 112 -9.96 -30.29 -11.88
N ASN A 113 -9.56 -29.40 -12.79
CA ASN A 113 -9.21 -29.72 -14.17
C ASN A 113 -7.78 -30.32 -14.27
N PRO A 114 -7.62 -31.58 -14.71
CA PRO A 114 -6.31 -32.22 -14.81
C PRO A 114 -5.33 -31.49 -15.74
N SER A 115 -5.80 -30.94 -16.85
CA SER A 115 -4.94 -30.23 -17.82
C SER A 115 -4.36 -28.94 -17.24
N VAL A 116 -5.12 -28.25 -16.37
CA VAL A 116 -4.63 -27.05 -15.68
C VAL A 116 -3.57 -27.41 -14.66
N ARG A 117 -3.78 -28.48 -13.88
CA ARG A 117 -2.79 -28.96 -12.89
C ARG A 117 -1.47 -29.36 -13.54
N GLU A 118 -1.54 -30.13 -14.62
CA GLU A 118 -0.34 -30.60 -15.35
C GLU A 118 0.47 -29.41 -15.91
N LYS A 119 -0.19 -28.44 -16.54
CA LYS A 119 0.47 -27.24 -17.05
C LYS A 119 1.06 -26.38 -15.92
N ALA A 120 0.32 -26.22 -14.81
CA ALA A 120 0.80 -25.47 -13.66
C ALA A 120 2.04 -26.13 -13.04
N HIS A 121 2.04 -27.46 -12.92
CA HIS A 121 3.18 -28.25 -12.44
C HIS A 121 4.40 -28.09 -13.35
N ALA A 122 4.24 -28.27 -14.66
CA ALA A 122 5.33 -28.12 -15.62
C ALA A 122 5.96 -26.71 -15.56
N LEU A 123 5.13 -25.66 -15.44
CA LEU A 123 5.61 -24.29 -15.28
C LEU A 123 6.30 -24.05 -13.94
N LEU A 124 5.81 -24.64 -12.84
CA LEU A 124 6.46 -24.55 -11.53
C LEU A 124 7.85 -25.18 -11.56
N VAL A 125 7.99 -26.38 -12.12
CA VAL A 125 9.30 -27.04 -12.29
C VAL A 125 10.22 -26.18 -13.13
N LYS A 126 9.73 -25.63 -14.25
CA LYS A 126 10.52 -24.74 -15.12
C LYS A 126 10.99 -23.47 -14.41
N MET A 127 10.10 -22.80 -13.67
CA MET A 127 10.41 -21.52 -13.02
C MET A 127 11.30 -21.69 -11.79
N THR A 128 11.02 -22.70 -10.96
CA THR A 128 11.68 -22.91 -9.67
C THR A 128 12.91 -23.82 -9.75
N GLY A 129 13.01 -24.63 -10.81
CA GLY A 129 14.01 -25.69 -10.93
C GLY A 129 13.82 -26.85 -9.94
N GLN A 130 12.72 -26.88 -9.18
CA GLN A 130 12.44 -27.93 -8.21
C GLN A 130 11.59 -29.04 -8.84
N GLU A 131 12.09 -30.26 -8.76
CA GLU A 131 11.40 -31.47 -9.25
C GLU A 131 10.59 -32.11 -8.11
N MET A 132 9.48 -31.49 -7.74
CA MET A 132 8.48 -32.09 -6.84
C MET A 132 7.34 -32.70 -7.67
N GLY A 133 6.57 -33.64 -7.11
CA GLY A 133 5.37 -34.19 -7.77
C GLY A 133 4.26 -33.13 -7.99
N PRO A 134 3.17 -33.45 -8.69
CA PRO A 134 2.06 -32.51 -8.93
C PRO A 134 1.14 -32.31 -7.71
N ASP A 135 1.60 -32.65 -6.50
CA ASP A 135 0.84 -32.57 -5.27
C ASP A 135 0.75 -31.12 -4.77
N TYR A 136 -0.47 -30.61 -4.66
CA TYR A 136 -0.74 -29.24 -4.24
C TYR A 136 -0.21 -28.96 -2.82
N GLU A 137 -0.44 -29.86 -1.88
CA GLU A 137 -0.08 -29.63 -0.48
C GLU A 137 1.44 -29.53 -0.33
N ALA A 138 2.20 -30.42 -0.97
CA ALA A 138 3.66 -30.36 -1.00
C ALA A 138 4.20 -29.04 -1.59
N TRP A 139 3.65 -28.60 -2.73
CA TRP A 139 4.04 -27.33 -3.35
C TRP A 139 3.69 -26.12 -2.50
N LYS A 140 2.52 -26.13 -1.86
CA LYS A 140 2.09 -25.06 -0.96
C LYS A 140 3.02 -24.98 0.26
N ASP A 141 3.32 -26.10 0.89
CA ASP A 141 4.20 -26.16 2.07
C ASP A 141 5.61 -25.67 1.74
N TRP A 142 6.15 -26.10 0.59
CA TRP A 142 7.44 -25.61 0.10
C TRP A 142 7.40 -24.12 -0.17
N TRP A 143 6.34 -23.63 -0.83
CA TRP A 143 6.21 -22.22 -1.17
C TRP A 143 6.09 -21.35 0.08
N ASP A 144 5.28 -21.75 1.06
CA ASP A 144 5.11 -21.01 2.32
C ASP A 144 6.45 -20.86 3.07
N LYS A 145 7.33 -21.88 3.02
CA LYS A 145 8.67 -21.86 3.63
C LYS A 145 9.68 -21.00 2.85
N ASN A 146 9.58 -20.98 1.51
CA ASN A 146 10.59 -20.35 0.64
C ASN A 146 10.17 -19.01 0.04
N ARG A 147 8.91 -18.58 0.21
CA ARG A 147 8.37 -17.38 -0.45
C ARG A 147 9.21 -16.13 -0.22
N LEU A 148 9.81 -15.97 0.96
CA LEU A 148 10.59 -14.78 1.32
C LEU A 148 12.02 -14.81 0.80
N THR A 149 12.59 -15.99 0.56
CA THR A 149 13.98 -16.19 0.16
C THR A 149 14.14 -16.63 -1.29
N TYR A 150 13.04 -17.04 -1.94
CA TYR A 150 13.05 -17.53 -3.32
C TYR A 150 13.63 -16.50 -4.27
N GLN A 151 14.61 -16.95 -5.07
CA GLN A 151 15.23 -16.21 -6.15
C GLN A 151 14.95 -16.95 -7.46
N PRO A 152 14.42 -16.27 -8.49
CA PRO A 152 14.25 -16.89 -9.80
C PRO A 152 15.62 -17.32 -10.36
N VAL A 153 15.68 -18.54 -10.88
CA VAL A 153 16.84 -18.99 -11.65
C VAL A 153 16.96 -18.08 -12.88
N GLN A 154 18.02 -17.26 -12.96
CA GLN A 154 18.24 -16.30 -14.04
C GLN A 154 18.66 -16.98 -15.37
N ARG A 155 17.98 -18.05 -15.80
CA ARG A 155 18.31 -18.77 -17.04
C ARG A 155 18.03 -17.94 -18.30
N GLU A 156 16.99 -17.09 -18.29
CA GLU A 156 16.56 -16.38 -19.51
C GLU A 156 17.49 -15.22 -19.92
N ALA A 157 18.29 -14.65 -19.00
CA ALA A 157 19.22 -13.57 -19.35
C ALA A 157 20.43 -14.05 -20.17
N GLY A 158 20.79 -15.33 -20.04
CA GLY A 158 21.85 -15.96 -20.85
C GLY A 158 21.36 -16.29 -22.25
N GLU A 159 20.20 -16.96 -22.37
CA GLU A 159 19.66 -17.41 -23.66
C GLU A 159 19.22 -16.26 -24.57
N ALA A 160 18.73 -15.14 -24.01
CA ALA A 160 18.37 -13.96 -24.79
C ALA A 160 19.61 -13.24 -25.36
N ARG A 161 20.74 -13.28 -24.65
CA ARG A 161 22.02 -12.77 -25.16
C ARG A 161 22.56 -13.65 -26.27
N GLU A 162 22.59 -14.97 -26.08
CA GLU A 162 23.04 -15.91 -27.12
C GLU A 162 22.18 -15.85 -28.38
N ARG A 163 20.87 -15.63 -28.26
CA ARG A 163 19.98 -15.40 -29.42
C ARG A 163 20.12 -14.03 -30.09
N SER A 164 20.70 -13.03 -29.42
CA SER A 164 20.96 -11.72 -30.03
C SER A 164 22.33 -11.63 -30.71
N GLU A 165 23.23 -12.57 -30.40
CA GLU A 165 24.58 -12.68 -30.97
C GLU A 165 24.69 -13.70 -32.11
N SER A 166 23.62 -14.47 -32.37
CA SER A 166 23.49 -15.42 -33.49
C SER A 166 22.66 -14.84 -34.64
#